data_AF-A0A2G9C6V2-F1
#
_entry.id   AF-A0A2G9C6V2-F1
#
_cell.length_a   1.000
_cell.length_b   1.000
_cell.length_c   1.000
_cell.angle_alpha   90.00
_cell.angle_beta   90.00
_cell.angle_gamma   90.00
#
_symmetry.space_group_name_H-M   'P 1'
#
loop_
_entity.id
_entity.type
_entity.pdbx_description
1 polymer ?
#
loop_
_entity_poly.entity_id
_entity_poly.type
_entity_poly.pdbx_seq_one_letter_code
_entity_poly.pdbx_strand_id
1 'polypeptide(L)'
;MSGEDWIERARVEGLAPAADTETPRPWPVVLLTALGAWLAVPPFLLLFATLFGGAWDQGPMPYVEGIALVALAVVLLRGRSTPLFLEQAAVPLLPTGLACLGYGLVRDLSRADAAWVGLLVGAGLIALLKQGWLRLLLGVGMAVLAGFLGHLALEGVAPRDWYERGGGLSLAAAALLLAEGLLLMLLQRRLGREARTAGVAAALEPALAGWWISVLAIHAVAAGWSFAAAGPMGGGVFTQEVANVLTPSHRLLLGASRGLSVLLTLAGALWLLRRWRPVGAMRLLPPLVVLAALAALMPALGGILLLLALMVSTRRWRLAMLAGAEAVWALGALYYEWRLPLAHKSLALVVAGVALAGWARWLAGHPAPAASAPRTVLVMRGAPAVLIGAGLLVLVLVNLSIAGRERLIAEGRPVFVKLAPVDPRSLMQGDFMRLSYELPGIDWRSRLDREMPLLWGERPRVAVLLDARGIAHSPRLLGPGEAPPPGSQLLTLTPKGGGWTFVSDAWFFREGEAQRWEPARYGEFRVTPEGKGLLVGVVGEDLKPL
;
A
#
# COMPACT_ATOMS: atom_id res chain seq x y z
N MET A 1 -25.59 -43.69 -6.94
CA MET A 1 -25.80 -42.29 -6.55
C MET A 1 -24.50 -41.55 -6.79
N SER A 2 -24.51 -40.51 -7.62
CA SER A 2 -23.33 -39.73 -7.98
C SER A 2 -22.99 -38.68 -6.90
N GLY A 3 -21.86 -37.99 -7.08
CA GLY A 3 -21.52 -36.80 -6.31
C GLY A 3 -22.40 -35.58 -6.60
N GLU A 4 -23.33 -35.68 -7.56
CA GLU A 4 -24.20 -34.58 -8.01
C GLU A 4 -25.64 -34.77 -7.52
N ASP A 5 -26.11 -36.03 -7.43
CA ASP A 5 -27.44 -36.41 -6.89
C ASP A 5 -27.75 -35.75 -5.54
N TRP A 6 -26.76 -35.69 -4.64
CA TRP A 6 -26.94 -35.12 -3.30
C TRP A 6 -26.85 -33.59 -3.28
N ILE A 7 -26.13 -32.98 -4.23
CA ILE A 7 -26.03 -31.52 -4.35
C ILE A 7 -27.37 -30.97 -4.86
N GLU A 8 -27.98 -31.60 -5.86
CA GLU A 8 -29.31 -31.18 -6.33
C GLU A 8 -30.41 -31.46 -5.30
N ARG A 9 -30.39 -32.58 -4.56
CA ARG A 9 -31.33 -32.75 -3.43
C ARG A 9 -31.15 -31.66 -2.38
N ALA A 10 -29.91 -31.35 -1.99
CA ALA A 10 -29.64 -30.24 -1.08
C ALA A 10 -30.11 -28.88 -1.62
N ARG A 11 -30.08 -28.65 -2.95
CA ARG A 11 -30.64 -27.45 -3.58
C ARG A 11 -32.16 -27.41 -3.51
N VAL A 12 -32.83 -28.51 -3.84
CA VAL A 12 -34.29 -28.66 -3.77
C VAL A 12 -34.80 -28.51 -2.32
N GLU A 13 -34.05 -29.02 -1.35
CA GLU A 13 -34.32 -28.86 0.10
C GLU A 13 -33.90 -27.48 0.67
N GLY A 14 -33.30 -26.60 -0.14
CA GLY A 14 -32.84 -25.27 0.27
C GLY A 14 -31.59 -25.26 1.18
N LEU A 15 -30.96 -26.41 1.38
CA LEU A 15 -29.74 -26.62 2.17
C LEU A 15 -28.45 -26.23 1.43
N ALA A 16 -28.49 -26.21 0.10
CA ALA A 16 -27.41 -25.74 -0.77
C ALA A 16 -27.90 -24.60 -1.67
N PRO A 17 -27.03 -23.63 -2.03
CA PRO A 17 -27.39 -22.58 -2.98
C PRO A 17 -27.71 -23.18 -4.35
N ALA A 18 -28.79 -22.69 -4.96
CA ALA A 18 -29.21 -23.04 -6.31
C ALA A 18 -28.06 -22.93 -7.32
N ALA A 19 -28.14 -23.68 -8.41
CA ALA A 19 -27.13 -23.61 -9.46
C ALA A 19 -27.01 -22.17 -9.99
N ASP A 20 -25.77 -21.68 -10.13
CA ASP A 20 -25.49 -20.44 -10.85
C ASP A 20 -25.85 -20.66 -12.32
N THR A 21 -27.05 -20.24 -12.72
CA THR A 21 -27.55 -20.31 -14.11
C THR A 21 -26.98 -19.19 -14.99
N GLU A 22 -26.21 -18.27 -14.42
CA GLU A 22 -25.46 -17.26 -15.17
C GLU A 22 -24.22 -17.87 -15.81
N THR A 23 -24.16 -17.89 -17.15
CA THR A 23 -22.92 -18.16 -17.88
C THR A 23 -21.82 -17.17 -17.42
N PRO A 24 -20.64 -17.66 -17.00
CA PRO A 24 -19.63 -16.81 -16.36
C PRO A 24 -19.11 -15.73 -17.32
N ARG A 25 -19.45 -14.47 -17.03
CA ARG A 25 -19.11 -13.31 -17.86
C ARG A 25 -17.58 -13.08 -17.87
N PRO A 26 -16.96 -12.74 -19.01
CA PRO A 26 -15.53 -12.42 -19.04
C PRO A 26 -15.19 -11.26 -18.10
N TRP A 27 -14.18 -11.45 -17.26
CA TRP A 27 -13.78 -10.46 -16.25
C TRP A 27 -13.48 -9.05 -16.81
N PRO A 28 -12.94 -8.84 -18.04
CA PRO A 28 -12.72 -7.50 -18.57
C PRO A 28 -14.03 -6.76 -18.85
N VAL A 29 -15.08 -7.47 -19.28
CA VAL A 29 -16.41 -6.89 -19.51
C VAL A 29 -17.02 -6.45 -18.18
N VAL A 30 -16.93 -7.29 -17.15
CA VAL A 30 -17.39 -6.92 -15.79
C VAL A 30 -16.62 -5.69 -15.28
N LEU A 31 -15.30 -5.65 -15.43
CA LEU A 31 -14.47 -4.51 -15.01
C LEU A 31 -14.83 -3.22 -15.77
N LEU A 32 -14.98 -3.27 -17.09
CA LEU A 32 -15.34 -2.12 -17.91
C LEU A 32 -16.75 -1.60 -17.62
N THR A 33 -17.73 -2.49 -17.42
CA THR A 33 -19.09 -2.08 -17.03
C THR A 33 -19.14 -1.47 -15.63
N ALA A 34 -18.37 -2.00 -14.68
CA ALA A 34 -18.24 -1.40 -13.35
C ALA A 34 -17.56 -0.02 -13.42
N LEU A 35 -16.46 0.11 -14.17
CA LEU A 35 -15.75 1.37 -14.34
C LEU A 35 -16.64 2.44 -15.00
N GLY A 36 -17.35 2.07 -16.07
CA GLY A 36 -18.30 2.97 -16.76
C GLY A 36 -19.44 3.43 -15.84
N ALA A 37 -19.96 2.54 -14.99
CA ALA A 37 -20.98 2.89 -14.01
C ALA A 37 -20.43 3.83 -12.91
N TRP A 38 -19.22 3.60 -12.39
CA TRP A 38 -18.57 4.51 -11.44
C TRP A 38 -18.30 5.89 -12.06
N LEU A 39 -17.87 5.95 -13.33
CA LEU A 39 -17.69 7.20 -14.08
C LEU A 39 -19.01 7.94 -14.37
N ALA A 40 -20.14 7.24 -14.35
CA ALA A 40 -21.47 7.85 -14.50
C ALA A 40 -22.01 8.48 -13.20
N VAL A 41 -21.50 8.11 -12.01
CA VAL A 41 -21.99 8.67 -10.74
C VAL A 41 -21.75 10.19 -10.62
N PRO A 42 -20.53 10.75 -10.87
CA PRO A 42 -20.32 12.19 -10.80
C PRO A 42 -21.22 13.04 -11.72
N PRO A 43 -21.41 12.72 -13.02
CA PRO A 43 -22.32 13.52 -13.86
C PRO A 43 -23.79 13.36 -13.47
N PHE A 44 -24.24 12.22 -12.94
CA PHE A 44 -25.60 12.13 -12.37
C PHE A 44 -25.76 13.00 -11.12
N LEU A 45 -24.81 12.98 -10.19
CA LEU A 45 -24.85 13.84 -9.00
C LEU A 45 -24.83 15.33 -9.37
N LEU A 46 -24.02 15.73 -10.35
CA LEU A 46 -23.99 17.10 -10.87
C LEU A 46 -25.32 17.47 -11.55
N LEU A 47 -25.91 16.55 -12.32
CA LEU A 47 -27.22 16.76 -12.97
C LEU A 47 -28.32 16.98 -11.94
N PHE A 48 -28.42 16.15 -10.89
CA PHE A 48 -29.46 16.31 -9.87
C PHE A 48 -29.25 17.56 -9.01
N ALA A 49 -28.01 17.85 -8.59
CA ALA A 49 -27.70 19.09 -7.87
C ALA A 49 -28.03 20.35 -8.68
N THR A 50 -27.75 20.37 -9.99
CA THR A 50 -28.09 21.51 -10.86
C THR A 50 -29.57 21.59 -11.24
N LEU A 51 -30.27 20.45 -11.36
CA LEU A 51 -31.70 20.38 -11.67
C LEU A 51 -32.58 20.83 -10.51
N PHE A 52 -32.21 20.49 -9.27
CA PHE A 52 -33.01 20.77 -8.07
C PHE A 52 -32.48 21.92 -7.21
N GLY A 53 -31.21 22.33 -7.38
CA GLY A 53 -30.64 23.57 -6.82
C GLY A 53 -30.88 23.73 -5.32
N GLY A 54 -31.54 24.81 -4.90
CA GLY A 54 -31.84 25.04 -3.48
C GLY A 54 -32.67 23.93 -2.80
N ALA A 55 -33.48 23.17 -3.56
CA ALA A 55 -34.20 22.02 -3.03
C ALA A 55 -33.29 20.79 -2.83
N TRP A 56 -32.14 20.75 -3.50
CA TRP A 56 -31.05 19.81 -3.23
C TRP A 56 -30.25 20.24 -2.00
N ASP A 57 -29.74 21.48 -2.00
CA ASP A 57 -28.82 21.96 -0.97
C ASP A 57 -29.49 22.16 0.39
N GLN A 58 -30.74 22.64 0.45
CA GLN A 58 -31.46 22.93 1.70
C GLN A 58 -32.76 22.12 1.86
N GLY A 59 -33.23 21.48 0.79
CA GLY A 59 -34.49 20.72 0.79
C GLY A 59 -34.34 19.21 1.01
N PRO A 60 -35.46 18.46 0.93
CA PRO A 60 -35.49 17.02 1.15
C PRO A 60 -35.08 16.19 -0.08
N MET A 61 -34.78 16.82 -1.23
CA MET A 61 -34.55 16.13 -2.50
C MET A 61 -33.47 15.04 -2.47
N PRO A 62 -32.31 15.21 -1.79
CA PRO A 62 -31.30 14.15 -1.70
C PRO A 62 -31.81 12.85 -1.07
N TYR A 63 -32.81 12.93 -0.18
CA TYR A 63 -33.49 11.76 0.37
C TYR A 63 -34.55 11.20 -0.58
N VAL A 64 -35.39 12.05 -1.17
CA VAL A 64 -36.48 11.62 -2.05
C VAL A 64 -35.91 10.88 -3.26
N GLU A 65 -34.93 11.47 -3.93
CA GLU A 65 -34.23 10.87 -5.05
C GLU A 65 -33.32 9.72 -4.60
N GLY A 66 -32.60 9.88 -3.49
CA GLY A 66 -31.76 8.83 -2.93
C GLY A 66 -32.53 7.54 -2.65
N ILE A 67 -33.68 7.63 -1.99
CA ILE A 67 -34.60 6.49 -1.75
C ILE A 67 -35.14 5.97 -3.07
N ALA A 68 -35.60 6.82 -3.98
CA ALA A 68 -36.18 6.41 -5.26
C ALA A 68 -35.18 5.66 -6.15
N LEU A 69 -33.96 6.17 -6.30
CA LEU A 69 -32.87 5.57 -7.06
C LEU A 69 -32.42 4.24 -6.46
N VAL A 70 -32.28 4.17 -5.13
CA VAL A 70 -31.94 2.92 -4.41
C VAL A 70 -33.06 1.88 -4.55
N ALA A 71 -34.33 2.27 -4.38
CA ALA A 71 -35.48 1.38 -4.53
C ALA A 71 -35.61 0.86 -5.97
N LEU A 72 -35.47 1.72 -6.97
CA LEU A 72 -35.49 1.35 -8.39
C LEU A 72 -34.37 0.36 -8.71
N ALA A 73 -33.13 0.64 -8.28
CA ALA A 73 -32.01 -0.26 -8.49
C ALA A 73 -32.23 -1.63 -7.80
N VAL A 74 -32.77 -1.67 -6.58
CA VAL A 74 -33.13 -2.91 -5.89
C VAL A 74 -34.23 -3.68 -6.63
N VAL A 75 -35.24 -3.01 -7.21
CA VAL A 75 -36.28 -3.66 -8.01
C VAL A 75 -35.68 -4.28 -9.28
N LEU A 76 -34.90 -3.52 -10.04
CA LEU A 76 -34.25 -3.99 -11.28
C LEU A 76 -33.30 -5.18 -11.01
N LEU A 77 -32.51 -5.11 -9.94
CA LEU A 77 -31.54 -6.15 -9.54
C LEU A 77 -32.18 -7.38 -8.87
N ARG A 78 -33.46 -7.32 -8.48
CA ARG A 78 -34.19 -8.48 -7.93
C ARG A 78 -34.96 -9.30 -8.97
N GLY A 79 -35.05 -8.81 -10.21
CA GLY A 79 -35.66 -9.52 -11.33
C GLY A 79 -35.07 -10.93 -11.54
N ARG A 80 -35.89 -11.88 -12.00
CA ARG A 80 -35.45 -13.27 -12.28
C ARG A 80 -34.74 -13.43 -13.62
N SER A 81 -34.89 -12.46 -14.52
CA SER A 81 -34.42 -12.50 -15.91
C SER A 81 -34.20 -11.08 -16.42
N THR A 82 -33.49 -10.25 -15.65
CA THR A 82 -33.25 -8.84 -15.99
C THR A 82 -32.42 -8.75 -17.28
N PRO A 83 -32.92 -8.07 -18.34
CA PRO A 83 -32.13 -7.84 -19.54
C PRO A 83 -30.82 -7.10 -19.22
N LEU A 84 -29.73 -7.44 -19.92
CA LEU A 84 -28.38 -6.90 -19.63
C LEU A 84 -28.36 -5.36 -19.56
N PHE A 85 -29.14 -4.68 -20.40
CA PHE A 85 -29.31 -3.22 -20.38
C PHE A 85 -29.91 -2.70 -19.08
N LEU A 86 -30.95 -3.34 -18.53
CA LEU A 86 -31.57 -2.94 -17.27
C LEU A 86 -30.70 -3.26 -16.05
N GLU A 87 -29.89 -4.31 -16.12
CA GLU A 87 -28.85 -4.56 -15.11
C GLU A 87 -27.77 -3.47 -15.17
N GLN A 88 -27.22 -3.19 -16.36
CA GLN A 88 -26.22 -2.14 -16.57
C GLN A 88 -26.72 -0.74 -16.20
N ALA A 89 -28.01 -0.46 -16.37
CA ALA A 89 -28.64 0.77 -15.89
C ALA A 89 -28.78 0.81 -14.36
N ALA A 90 -29.02 -0.33 -13.69
CA ALA A 90 -29.13 -0.39 -12.24
C ALA A 90 -27.78 -0.24 -11.50
N VAL A 91 -26.66 -0.64 -12.11
CA VAL A 91 -25.31 -0.54 -11.51
C VAL A 91 -24.90 0.91 -11.16
N PRO A 92 -25.10 1.96 -11.98
CA PRO A 92 -24.85 3.35 -11.59
C PRO A 92 -25.97 3.96 -10.73
N LEU A 93 -27.23 3.52 -10.87
CA LEU A 93 -28.36 4.08 -10.09
C LEU A 93 -28.19 3.85 -8.58
N LEU A 94 -27.74 2.67 -8.16
CA LEU A 94 -27.54 2.38 -6.73
C LEU A 94 -26.46 3.24 -6.04
N PRO A 95 -25.19 3.32 -6.52
CA PRO A 95 -24.17 4.17 -5.91
C PRO A 95 -24.49 5.66 -6.05
N THR A 96 -25.19 6.08 -7.11
CA THR A 96 -25.72 7.46 -7.20
C THR A 96 -26.72 7.71 -6.07
N GLY A 97 -27.77 6.90 -5.94
CA GLY A 97 -28.77 7.06 -4.88
C GLY A 97 -28.19 6.96 -3.47
N LEU A 98 -27.21 6.08 -3.24
CA LEU A 98 -26.46 6.00 -1.98
C LEU A 98 -25.63 7.25 -1.71
N ALA A 99 -25.06 7.90 -2.73
CA ALA A 99 -24.36 9.16 -2.57
C ALA A 99 -25.33 10.34 -2.32
N CYS A 100 -26.51 10.36 -2.93
CA CYS A 100 -27.57 11.32 -2.61
C CYS A 100 -28.01 11.19 -1.13
N LEU A 101 -28.26 9.96 -0.67
CA LEU A 101 -28.57 9.68 0.74
C LEU A 101 -27.41 10.08 1.65
N GLY A 102 -26.17 9.72 1.31
CA GLY A 102 -24.98 10.06 2.09
C GLY A 102 -24.79 11.57 2.23
N TYR A 103 -25.03 12.34 1.17
CA TYR A 103 -24.99 13.80 1.19
C TYR A 103 -26.05 14.38 2.13
N GLY A 104 -27.32 13.97 2.00
CA GLY A 104 -28.39 14.43 2.89
C GLY A 104 -28.12 14.09 4.37
N LEU A 105 -27.77 12.82 4.65
CA LEU A 105 -27.47 12.36 6.01
C LEU A 105 -26.31 13.12 6.66
N VAL A 106 -25.24 13.41 5.91
CA VAL A 106 -24.07 14.16 6.41
C VAL A 106 -24.34 15.66 6.52
N ARG A 107 -25.35 16.20 5.81
CA ARG A 107 -25.81 17.58 5.93
C ARG A 107 -26.66 17.80 7.19
N ASP A 108 -27.62 16.92 7.45
CA ASP A 108 -28.67 17.16 8.45
C ASP A 108 -28.44 16.46 9.81
N LEU A 109 -27.63 15.39 9.85
CA LEU A 109 -27.35 14.63 11.07
C LEU A 109 -25.91 14.83 11.56
N SER A 110 -25.62 14.40 12.79
CA SER A 110 -24.22 14.30 13.22
C SER A 110 -23.48 13.27 12.36
N ARG A 111 -22.16 13.43 12.22
CA ARG A 111 -21.32 12.50 11.45
C ARG A 111 -21.43 11.05 11.95
N ALA A 112 -21.67 10.85 13.25
CA ALA A 112 -21.87 9.53 13.83
C ALA A 112 -23.24 8.95 13.46
N ASP A 113 -24.31 9.74 13.58
CA ASP A 113 -25.67 9.29 13.26
C ASP A 113 -25.82 8.98 11.76
N ALA A 114 -25.24 9.81 10.90
CA ALA A 114 -25.17 9.57 9.46
C ALA A 114 -24.47 8.24 9.13
N ALA A 115 -23.39 7.90 9.83
CA ALA A 115 -22.70 6.62 9.67
C ALA A 115 -23.50 5.43 10.21
N TRP A 116 -24.21 5.57 11.33
CA TRP A 116 -25.13 4.55 11.85
C TRP A 116 -26.30 4.28 10.89
N VAL A 117 -26.93 5.32 10.34
CA VAL A 117 -27.99 5.17 9.33
C VAL A 117 -27.42 4.52 8.06
N GLY A 118 -26.22 4.91 7.62
CA GLY A 118 -25.52 4.28 6.49
C GLY A 118 -25.26 2.78 6.70
N LEU A 119 -24.88 2.36 7.92
CA LEU A 119 -24.73 0.95 8.28
C LEU A 119 -26.07 0.19 8.24
N LEU A 120 -27.16 0.79 8.71
CA LEU A 120 -28.51 0.20 8.66
C LEU A 120 -28.99 0.04 7.21
N VAL A 121 -28.79 1.05 6.36
CA VAL A 121 -29.08 0.99 4.92
C VAL A 121 -28.25 -0.09 4.23
N GLY A 122 -26.94 -0.17 4.53
CA GLY A 122 -26.04 -1.21 4.01
C GLY A 122 -26.49 -2.64 4.39
N ALA A 123 -26.87 -2.84 5.66
CA ALA A 123 -27.39 -4.12 6.15
C ALA A 123 -28.70 -4.52 5.45
N GLY A 124 -29.63 -3.57 5.28
CA GLY A 124 -30.86 -3.77 4.52
C GLY A 124 -30.59 -4.14 3.06
N LEU A 125 -29.67 -3.45 2.40
CA LEU A 125 -29.30 -3.76 1.02
C LEU A 125 -28.63 -5.12 0.85
N ILE A 126 -27.80 -5.57 1.79
CA ILE A 126 -27.22 -6.94 1.76
C ILE A 126 -28.32 -8.01 1.81
N ALA A 127 -29.38 -7.78 2.57
CA ALA A 127 -30.54 -8.69 2.66
C ALA A 127 -31.43 -8.64 1.40
N LEU A 128 -31.63 -7.46 0.80
CA LEU A 128 -32.52 -7.24 -0.35
C LEU A 128 -31.91 -7.66 -1.69
N LEU A 129 -30.64 -7.34 -1.93
CA LEU A 129 -29.91 -7.65 -3.17
C LEU A 129 -29.46 -9.11 -3.17
N LYS A 130 -29.22 -9.69 -4.36
CA LYS A 130 -28.74 -11.08 -4.51
C LYS A 130 -27.27 -11.14 -4.95
N GLN A 131 -26.84 -10.16 -5.74
CA GLN A 131 -25.56 -10.08 -6.43
C GLN A 131 -24.39 -10.12 -5.43
N GLY A 132 -23.58 -11.17 -5.51
CA GLY A 132 -22.44 -11.36 -4.59
C GLY A 132 -21.39 -10.26 -4.69
N TRP A 133 -21.08 -9.80 -5.91
CA TRP A 133 -20.12 -8.71 -6.13
C TRP A 133 -20.60 -7.37 -5.53
N LEU A 134 -21.91 -7.12 -5.53
CA LEU A 134 -22.50 -5.88 -5.01
C LEU A 134 -22.61 -5.91 -3.49
N ARG A 135 -22.98 -7.06 -2.91
CA ARG A 135 -22.87 -7.34 -1.47
C ARG A 135 -21.43 -7.15 -0.96
N LEU A 136 -20.43 -7.51 -1.76
CA LEU A 136 -19.02 -7.27 -1.44
C LEU A 136 -18.68 -5.78 -1.39
N LEU A 137 -19.11 -4.97 -2.38
CA LEU A 137 -18.90 -3.52 -2.35
C LEU A 137 -19.62 -2.85 -1.17
N LEU A 138 -20.84 -3.29 -0.83
CA LEU A 138 -21.55 -2.84 0.38
C LEU A 138 -20.77 -3.21 1.66
N GLY A 139 -20.18 -4.41 1.71
CA GLY A 139 -19.31 -4.83 2.81
C GLY A 139 -18.05 -3.98 2.96
N VAL A 140 -17.45 -3.55 1.85
CA VAL A 140 -16.32 -2.58 1.85
C VAL A 140 -16.78 -1.25 2.46
N GLY A 141 -17.90 -0.70 1.97
CA GLY A 141 -18.44 0.58 2.43
C GLY A 141 -18.89 0.57 3.90
N MET A 142 -19.54 -0.51 4.35
CA MET A 142 -19.90 -0.67 5.77
C MET A 142 -18.68 -0.75 6.68
N ALA A 143 -17.60 -1.42 6.26
CA ALA A 143 -16.35 -1.41 7.03
C ALA A 143 -15.69 -0.02 7.07
N VAL A 144 -15.85 0.82 6.04
CA VAL A 144 -15.40 2.23 6.08
C VAL A 144 -16.24 3.04 7.08
N LEU A 145 -17.57 2.89 7.08
CA LEU A 145 -18.45 3.58 8.05
C LEU A 145 -18.20 3.13 9.49
N ALA A 146 -18.02 1.83 9.73
CA ALA A 146 -17.67 1.31 11.04
C ALA A 146 -16.28 1.76 11.51
N GLY A 147 -15.29 1.79 10.61
CA GLY A 147 -13.95 2.31 10.90
C GLY A 147 -13.96 3.80 11.24
N PHE A 148 -14.82 4.57 10.59
CA PHE A 148 -15.07 5.97 10.90
C PHE A 148 -15.76 6.17 12.26
N LEU A 149 -16.75 5.34 12.61
CA LEU A 149 -17.34 5.34 13.96
C LEU A 149 -16.31 4.96 15.04
N GLY A 150 -15.47 3.96 14.78
CA GLY A 150 -14.35 3.60 15.65
C GLY A 150 -13.32 4.73 15.81
N HIS A 151 -13.04 5.48 14.74
CA HIS A 151 -12.21 6.67 14.78
C HIS A 151 -12.82 7.77 15.67
N LEU A 152 -14.10 8.10 15.51
CA LEU A 152 -14.79 9.08 16.36
C LEU A 152 -14.84 8.63 17.83
N ALA A 153 -15.05 7.34 18.09
CA ALA A 153 -15.04 6.78 19.45
C ALA A 153 -13.66 6.88 20.12
N LEU A 154 -12.57 6.77 19.35
CA LEU A 154 -11.21 6.99 19.85
C LEU A 154 -10.91 8.50 20.04
N GLU A 155 -11.53 9.40 19.27
CA GLU A 155 -11.29 10.86 19.31
C GLU A 155 -11.67 11.47 20.66
N GLY A 156 -12.70 10.94 21.33
CA GLY A 156 -13.07 11.33 22.69
C GLY A 156 -12.16 10.80 23.80
N VAL A 157 -11.19 9.92 23.52
CA VAL A 157 -10.46 9.15 24.54
C VAL A 157 -8.94 9.29 24.45
N ALA A 158 -8.36 9.42 23.26
CA ALA A 158 -6.91 9.50 23.07
C ALA A 158 -6.40 10.95 22.93
N PRO A 159 -5.21 11.32 23.46
CA PRO A 159 -4.67 12.67 23.35
C PRO A 159 -4.43 13.11 21.89
N ARG A 160 -4.72 14.38 21.55
CA ARG A 160 -4.61 14.92 20.18
C ARG A 160 -3.24 14.70 19.53
N ASP A 161 -2.13 14.73 20.27
CA ASP A 161 -0.79 14.45 19.73
C ASP A 161 -0.61 13.04 19.13
N TRP A 162 -1.49 12.09 19.47
CA TRP A 162 -1.51 10.74 18.89
C TRP A 162 -2.23 10.67 17.53
N TYR A 163 -3.05 11.67 17.19
CA TYR A 163 -3.84 11.70 15.95
C TYR A 163 -2.97 11.98 14.73
N GLU A 164 -2.11 12.98 14.82
CA GLU A 164 -1.48 13.60 13.66
C GLU A 164 -0.11 12.98 13.29
N ARG A 165 0.58 12.31 14.24
CA ARG A 165 2.05 12.19 14.19
C ARG A 165 2.66 10.77 14.26
N GLY A 166 1.95 9.70 13.90
CA GLY A 166 2.63 8.38 13.85
C GLY A 166 1.85 7.10 13.53
N GLY A 167 0.73 7.13 12.81
CA GLY A 167 0.04 5.93 12.32
C GLY A 167 -0.60 5.02 13.37
N GLY A 168 -0.57 5.40 14.66
CA GLY A 168 -1.18 4.61 15.74
C GLY A 168 -2.69 4.48 15.60
N LEU A 169 -3.35 5.53 15.07
CA LEU A 169 -4.79 5.58 14.89
C LEU A 169 -5.30 4.62 13.80
N SER A 170 -4.62 4.55 12.65
CA SER A 170 -4.99 3.60 11.60
C SER A 170 -4.82 2.16 12.06
N LEU A 171 -3.78 1.85 12.85
CA LEU A 171 -3.63 0.53 13.46
C LEU A 171 -4.72 0.22 14.50
N ALA A 172 -5.11 1.19 15.33
CA ALA A 172 -6.18 1.00 16.32
C ALA A 172 -7.54 0.77 15.64
N ALA A 173 -7.88 1.56 14.63
CA ALA A 173 -9.07 1.36 13.81
C ALA A 173 -9.02 0.02 13.05
N ALA A 174 -7.85 -0.37 12.54
CA ALA A 174 -7.64 -1.68 11.91
C ALA A 174 -7.88 -2.85 12.88
N ALA A 175 -7.46 -2.72 14.14
CA ALA A 175 -7.69 -3.72 15.18
C ALA A 175 -9.17 -3.80 15.62
N LEU A 176 -9.88 -2.66 15.68
CA LEU A 176 -11.33 -2.62 15.93
C LEU A 176 -12.10 -3.30 14.79
N LEU A 177 -11.84 -2.90 13.54
CA LEU A 177 -12.47 -3.51 12.36
C LEU A 177 -12.14 -5.01 12.20
N LEU A 178 -10.95 -5.43 12.62
CA LEU A 178 -10.57 -6.85 12.72
C LEU A 178 -11.43 -7.58 13.77
N ALA A 179 -11.62 -7.01 14.96
CA ALA A 179 -12.45 -7.58 16.02
C ALA A 179 -13.93 -7.65 15.63
N GLU A 180 -14.47 -6.58 15.02
CA GLU A 180 -15.84 -6.53 14.49
C GLU A 180 -16.04 -7.55 13.37
N GLY A 181 -15.11 -7.65 12.42
CA GLY A 181 -15.13 -8.67 11.37
C GLY A 181 -15.09 -10.11 11.93
N LEU A 182 -14.37 -10.33 13.03
CA LEU A 182 -14.35 -11.61 13.73
C LEU A 182 -15.71 -11.91 14.38
N LEU A 183 -16.36 -10.93 15.01
CA LEU A 183 -17.72 -11.06 15.54
C LEU A 183 -18.75 -11.33 14.44
N LEU A 184 -18.68 -10.62 13.31
CA LEU A 184 -19.54 -10.84 12.15
C LEU A 184 -19.33 -12.23 11.53
N MET A 185 -18.08 -12.71 11.44
CA MET A 185 -17.79 -14.08 10.98
C MET A 185 -18.25 -15.15 11.99
N LEU A 186 -18.22 -14.87 13.29
CA LEU A 186 -18.77 -15.76 14.32
C LEU A 186 -20.31 -15.81 14.25
N LEU A 187 -20.96 -14.67 14.01
CA LEU A 187 -22.41 -14.57 13.76
C LEU A 187 -22.80 -15.34 12.50
N GLN A 188 -22.10 -15.11 11.39
CA GLN A 188 -22.27 -15.87 10.13
C GLN A 188 -22.15 -17.38 10.36
N ARG A 189 -21.14 -17.83 11.12
CA ARG A 189 -20.93 -19.25 11.47
C ARG A 189 -21.95 -19.83 12.46
N ARG A 190 -22.72 -19.00 13.16
CA ARG A 190 -23.89 -19.44 13.96
C ARG A 190 -25.11 -19.61 13.06
N LEU A 191 -25.45 -18.57 12.28
CA LEU A 191 -26.56 -18.58 11.31
C LEU A 191 -26.39 -19.71 10.27
N GLY A 192 -25.17 -20.01 9.85
CA GLY A 192 -24.86 -21.10 8.91
C GLY A 192 -25.02 -22.52 9.47
N ARG A 193 -25.57 -22.71 10.68
CA ARG A 193 -25.83 -24.04 11.28
C ARG A 193 -27.29 -24.48 11.21
N GLU A 194 -28.21 -23.54 10.96
CA GLU A 194 -29.65 -23.82 10.94
C GLU A 194 -30.19 -23.57 9.54
N ALA A 195 -30.95 -24.51 8.98
CA ALA A 195 -31.51 -24.38 7.63
C ALA A 195 -32.32 -23.08 7.43
N ARG A 196 -33.01 -22.60 8.49
CA ARG A 196 -33.79 -21.36 8.47
C ARG A 196 -32.94 -20.08 8.32
N THR A 197 -31.70 -20.08 8.81
CA THR A 197 -30.83 -18.89 8.81
C THR A 197 -29.59 -19.03 7.90
N ALA A 198 -29.38 -20.21 7.31
CA ALA A 198 -28.35 -20.48 6.30
C ALA A 198 -28.38 -19.51 5.11
N GLY A 199 -29.57 -19.12 4.64
CA GLY A 199 -29.72 -18.11 3.58
C GLY A 199 -29.17 -16.72 3.95
N VAL A 200 -29.26 -16.34 5.24
CA VAL A 200 -28.66 -15.10 5.76
C VAL A 200 -27.14 -15.25 5.89
N ALA A 201 -26.66 -16.41 6.34
CA ALA A 201 -25.22 -16.71 6.38
C ALA A 201 -24.56 -16.69 5.00
N ALA A 202 -25.27 -17.15 3.97
CA ALA A 202 -24.86 -17.05 2.56
C ALA A 202 -24.91 -15.61 2.04
N ALA A 203 -25.91 -14.81 2.40
CA ALA A 203 -25.98 -13.38 2.07
C ALA A 203 -24.83 -12.56 2.67
N LEU A 204 -24.36 -12.94 3.86
CA LEU A 204 -23.24 -12.32 4.55
C LEU A 204 -21.85 -12.72 4.02
N GLU A 205 -21.70 -13.84 3.28
CA GLU A 205 -20.39 -14.31 2.80
C GLU A 205 -19.66 -13.27 1.92
N PRO A 206 -20.29 -12.65 0.90
CA PRO A 206 -19.60 -11.68 0.06
C PRO A 206 -19.38 -10.35 0.78
N ALA A 207 -20.32 -9.92 1.62
CA ALA A 207 -20.18 -8.72 2.44
C ALA A 207 -19.02 -8.84 3.43
N LEU A 208 -18.86 -10.00 4.08
CA LEU A 208 -17.68 -10.29 4.90
C LEU A 208 -16.40 -10.33 4.07
N ALA A 209 -16.42 -10.83 2.83
CA ALA A 209 -15.25 -10.73 1.96
C ALA A 209 -14.87 -9.27 1.66
N GLY A 210 -15.85 -8.39 1.46
CA GLY A 210 -15.65 -6.94 1.34
C GLY A 210 -15.10 -6.31 2.62
N TRP A 211 -15.67 -6.65 3.77
CA TRP A 211 -15.18 -6.22 5.08
C TRP A 211 -13.71 -6.58 5.26
N TRP A 212 -13.31 -7.83 4.96
CA TRP A 212 -11.92 -8.26 5.06
C TRP A 212 -10.97 -7.53 4.09
N ILE A 213 -11.45 -7.11 2.91
CA ILE A 213 -10.67 -6.25 2.01
C ILE A 213 -10.43 -4.88 2.65
N SER A 214 -11.43 -4.29 3.33
CA SER A 214 -11.25 -3.04 4.07
C SER A 214 -10.32 -3.18 5.28
N VAL A 215 -10.43 -4.26 6.06
CA VAL A 215 -9.49 -4.54 7.19
C VAL A 215 -8.06 -4.66 6.69
N LEU A 216 -7.85 -5.30 5.55
CA LEU A 216 -6.56 -5.42 4.89
C LEU A 216 -6.07 -4.04 4.41
N ALA A 217 -6.86 -3.31 3.62
CA ALA A 217 -6.50 -1.97 3.14
C ALA A 217 -6.07 -0.99 4.27
N ILE A 218 -6.73 -1.00 5.43
CA ILE A 218 -6.32 -0.16 6.56
C ILE A 218 -5.05 -0.65 7.28
N HIS A 219 -4.76 -1.96 7.30
CA HIS A 219 -3.46 -2.48 7.77
C HIS A 219 -2.33 -2.11 6.80
N ALA A 220 -2.56 -2.16 5.48
CA ALA A 220 -1.60 -1.67 4.48
C ALA A 220 -1.28 -0.18 4.66
N VAL A 221 -2.30 0.66 4.90
CA VAL A 221 -2.13 2.09 5.23
C VAL A 221 -1.42 2.29 6.56
N ALA A 222 -1.71 1.48 7.58
CA ALA A 222 -1.01 1.51 8.88
C ALA A 222 0.45 1.03 8.81
N ALA A 223 0.81 0.20 7.81
CA ALA A 223 2.19 -0.16 7.54
C ALA A 223 2.96 0.96 6.82
N GLY A 224 2.27 1.81 6.05
CA GLY A 224 2.87 2.87 5.23
C GLY A 224 3.28 2.40 3.83
N TRP A 225 4.07 3.21 3.13
CA TRP A 225 4.58 2.88 1.79
C TRP A 225 5.57 1.71 1.84
N SER A 226 5.48 0.81 0.87
CA SER A 226 6.37 -0.34 0.73
C SER A 226 7.38 -0.13 -0.40
N PHE A 227 8.64 -0.55 -0.25
CA PHE A 227 9.61 -0.49 -1.36
C PHE A 227 9.17 -1.33 -2.58
N ALA A 228 8.30 -2.33 -2.37
CA ALA A 228 7.66 -3.10 -3.44
C ALA A 228 6.79 -2.25 -4.39
N ALA A 229 6.43 -1.02 -3.99
CA ALA A 229 5.68 -0.05 -4.77
C ALA A 229 6.53 1.15 -5.24
N ALA A 230 7.86 1.08 -5.15
CA ALA A 230 8.80 2.14 -5.54
C ALA A 230 8.94 2.29 -7.08
N GLY A 231 7.81 2.46 -7.77
CA GLY A 231 7.72 2.90 -9.15
C GLY A 231 7.56 4.43 -9.26
N PRO A 232 7.02 4.95 -10.40
CA PRO A 232 6.95 6.39 -10.69
C PRO A 232 6.22 7.27 -9.67
N MET A 233 5.45 6.70 -8.74
CA MET A 233 4.70 7.44 -7.72
C MET A 233 5.53 7.82 -6.49
N GLY A 234 6.72 7.23 -6.29
CA GLY A 234 7.57 7.48 -5.11
C GLY A 234 8.29 8.84 -5.08
N GLY A 235 7.87 9.82 -5.87
CA GLY A 235 8.65 11.02 -6.22
C GLY A 235 8.64 12.19 -5.22
N GLY A 236 7.63 12.29 -4.34
CA GLY A 236 7.61 13.31 -3.27
C GLY A 236 6.29 14.06 -3.05
N VAL A 237 5.19 13.36 -2.72
CA VAL A 237 3.90 14.01 -2.36
C VAL A 237 3.65 14.04 -0.84
N PHE A 238 4.11 13.02 -0.08
CA PHE A 238 3.81 12.90 1.36
C PHE A 238 5.01 12.46 2.22
N THR A 239 6.10 13.23 2.20
CA THR A 239 7.16 13.16 3.22
C THR A 239 7.04 14.36 4.17
N GLN A 240 6.02 14.35 5.04
CA GLN A 240 6.00 15.28 6.17
C GLN A 240 7.00 14.81 7.23
N GLU A 241 8.16 15.44 7.24
CA GLU A 241 9.22 15.23 8.21
C GLU A 241 8.81 15.84 9.57
N VAL A 242 8.56 14.99 10.57
CA VAL A 242 8.12 15.40 11.92
C VAL A 242 9.12 14.90 12.95
N ALA A 243 9.91 15.83 13.50
CA ALA A 243 10.84 15.56 14.59
C ALA A 243 10.08 15.15 15.86
N ASN A 244 10.03 13.84 16.13
CA ASN A 244 9.21 13.27 17.19
C ASN A 244 9.91 13.27 18.56
N VAL A 245 9.64 14.27 19.39
CA VAL A 245 9.89 14.22 20.84
C VAL A 245 8.90 13.22 21.46
N LEU A 246 9.35 11.99 21.70
CA LEU A 246 8.50 10.88 22.15
C LEU A 246 8.01 11.04 23.60
N THR A 247 6.82 11.61 23.74
CA THR A 247 6.08 11.71 25.00
C THR A 247 5.90 10.33 25.67
N PRO A 248 5.77 10.26 27.01
CA PRO A 248 5.59 8.98 27.71
C PRO A 248 4.36 8.20 27.23
N SER A 249 3.27 8.88 26.90
CA SER A 249 2.04 8.30 26.35
C SER A 249 2.27 7.68 24.97
N HIS A 250 3.01 8.35 24.07
CA HIS A 250 3.33 7.78 22.75
C HIS A 250 4.20 6.51 22.88
N ARG A 251 5.14 6.47 23.84
CA ARG A 251 5.94 5.26 24.12
C ARG A 251 5.08 4.11 24.66
N LEU A 252 4.13 4.38 25.55
CA LEU A 252 3.18 3.37 26.04
C LEU A 252 2.31 2.80 24.92
N LEU A 253 1.73 3.67 24.09
CA LEU A 253 0.85 3.27 22.97
C LEU A 253 1.61 2.50 21.89
N LEU A 254 2.88 2.84 21.62
CA LEU A 254 3.76 2.06 20.73
C LEU A 254 4.16 0.70 21.34
N GLY A 255 4.31 0.61 22.66
CA GLY A 255 4.51 -0.67 23.36
C GLY A 255 3.27 -1.56 23.25
N ALA A 256 2.08 -0.99 23.48
CA ALA A 256 0.80 -1.68 23.37
C ALA A 256 0.52 -2.18 21.94
N SER A 257 0.80 -1.39 20.91
CA SER A 257 0.60 -1.80 19.51
C SER A 257 1.51 -2.96 19.09
N ARG A 258 2.78 -2.94 19.51
CA ARG A 258 3.72 -4.07 19.32
C ARG A 258 3.25 -5.33 20.05
N GLY A 259 2.82 -5.19 21.31
CA GLY A 259 2.26 -6.30 22.09
C GLY A 259 1.02 -6.91 21.43
N LEU A 260 0.08 -6.07 20.97
CA LEU A 260 -1.12 -6.49 20.24
C LEU A 260 -0.76 -7.24 18.94
N SER A 261 0.18 -6.72 18.15
CA SER A 261 0.65 -7.36 16.91
C SER A 261 1.24 -8.77 17.16
N VAL A 262 2.04 -8.93 18.22
CA VAL A 262 2.53 -10.24 18.67
C VAL A 262 1.38 -11.16 19.10
N LEU A 263 0.44 -10.66 19.90
CA LEU A 263 -0.72 -11.43 20.35
C LEU A 263 -1.62 -11.89 19.20
N LEU A 264 -1.86 -11.05 18.18
CA LEU A 264 -2.60 -11.41 16.96
C LEU A 264 -1.86 -12.49 16.15
N THR A 265 -0.53 -12.38 16.02
CA THR A 265 0.33 -13.38 15.37
C THR A 265 0.25 -14.73 16.09
N LEU A 266 0.38 -14.74 17.42
CA LEU A 266 0.26 -15.92 18.25
C LEU A 266 -1.15 -16.53 18.21
N ALA A 267 -2.20 -15.70 18.15
CA ALA A 267 -3.58 -16.15 17.99
C ALA A 267 -3.81 -16.83 16.62
N GLY A 268 -3.24 -16.29 15.54
CA GLY A 268 -3.28 -16.90 14.20
C GLY A 268 -2.57 -18.26 14.16
N ALA A 269 -1.41 -18.36 14.78
CA ALA A 269 -0.69 -19.62 14.91
C ALA A 269 -1.44 -20.64 15.77
N LEU A 270 -1.97 -20.23 16.94
CA LEU A 270 -2.80 -21.08 17.80
C LEU A 270 -4.08 -21.56 17.10
N TRP A 271 -4.68 -20.72 16.26
CA TRP A 271 -5.82 -21.08 15.43
C TRP A 271 -5.47 -22.18 14.42
N LEU A 272 -4.36 -22.05 13.68
CA LEU A 272 -3.88 -23.07 12.74
C LEU A 272 -3.52 -24.38 13.46
N LEU A 273 -2.82 -24.30 14.60
CA LEU A 273 -2.49 -25.46 15.43
C LEU A 273 -3.75 -26.21 15.89
N ARG A 274 -4.77 -25.50 16.38
CA ARG A 274 -6.06 -26.08 16.79
C ARG A 274 -6.85 -26.66 15.60
N ARG A 275 -6.81 -26.01 14.44
CA ARG A 275 -7.61 -26.35 13.25
C ARG A 275 -7.02 -27.49 12.41
N TRP A 276 -5.69 -27.62 12.35
CA TRP A 276 -4.99 -28.62 11.54
C TRP A 276 -4.27 -29.70 12.34
N ARG A 277 -4.05 -29.50 13.65
CA ARG A 277 -3.38 -30.44 14.57
C ARG A 277 -2.11 -31.10 13.96
N PRO A 278 -1.13 -30.30 13.49
CA PRO A 278 0.02 -30.83 12.78
C PRO A 278 0.87 -31.75 13.66
N VAL A 279 1.21 -32.93 13.14
CA VAL A 279 2.13 -33.87 13.78
C VAL A 279 3.49 -33.21 14.01
N GLY A 280 3.93 -33.18 15.26
CA GLY A 280 5.16 -32.50 15.66
C GLY A 280 5.04 -30.97 15.65
N ALA A 281 3.94 -30.40 16.16
CA ALA A 281 3.69 -28.96 16.25
C ALA A 281 4.88 -28.09 16.74
N MET A 282 5.74 -28.61 17.62
CA MET A 282 6.97 -27.93 18.07
C MET A 282 7.93 -27.58 16.91
N ARG A 283 7.89 -28.34 15.80
CA ARG A 283 8.61 -28.06 14.56
C ARG A 283 8.22 -26.72 13.90
N LEU A 284 7.10 -26.11 14.31
CA LEU A 284 6.64 -24.80 13.83
C LEU A 284 7.04 -23.64 14.76
N LEU A 285 7.75 -23.91 15.87
CA LEU A 285 8.18 -22.86 16.80
C LEU A 285 9.18 -21.87 16.17
N PRO A 286 10.22 -22.28 15.42
CA PRO A 286 11.17 -21.33 14.81
C PRO A 286 10.52 -20.29 13.86
N PRO A 287 9.69 -20.66 12.86
CA PRO A 287 9.04 -19.65 12.01
C PRO A 287 8.01 -18.82 12.79
N LEU A 288 7.38 -19.36 13.85
CA LEU A 288 6.49 -18.57 14.71
C LEU A 288 7.26 -17.49 15.48
N VAL A 289 8.43 -17.81 16.04
CA VAL A 289 9.29 -16.83 16.73
C VAL A 289 9.77 -15.75 15.75
N VAL A 290 10.18 -16.12 14.53
CA VAL A 290 10.57 -15.15 13.50
C VAL A 290 9.41 -14.24 13.10
N LEU A 291 8.21 -14.79 12.85
CA LEU A 291 7.03 -14.00 12.49
C LEU A 291 6.57 -13.08 13.65
N ALA A 292 6.63 -13.55 14.90
CA ALA A 292 6.32 -12.74 16.07
C ALA A 292 7.34 -11.61 16.27
N ALA A 293 8.63 -11.85 16.04
CA ALA A 293 9.66 -10.81 16.08
C ALA A 293 9.45 -9.75 14.98
N LEU A 294 9.14 -10.18 13.75
CA LEU A 294 8.80 -9.27 12.65
C LEU A 294 7.50 -8.48 12.94
N ALA A 295 6.52 -9.08 13.59
CA ALA A 295 5.28 -8.42 14.03
C ALA A 295 5.51 -7.42 15.19
N ALA A 296 6.52 -7.65 16.03
CA ALA A 296 6.96 -6.68 17.05
C ALA A 296 7.75 -5.51 16.46
N LEU A 297 8.43 -5.71 15.31
CA LEU A 297 9.09 -4.65 14.56
C LEU A 297 8.08 -3.81 13.76
N MET A 298 7.16 -4.48 13.04
CA MET A 298 6.10 -3.87 12.23
C MET A 298 4.70 -4.21 12.79
N PRO A 299 4.08 -3.34 13.62
CA PRO A 299 2.80 -3.62 14.27
C PRO A 299 1.62 -3.94 13.33
N ALA A 300 1.64 -3.47 12.08
CA ALA A 300 0.63 -3.81 11.08
C ALA A 300 0.61 -5.30 10.71
N LEU A 301 1.75 -5.99 10.79
CA LEU A 301 1.90 -7.36 10.30
C LEU A 301 1.05 -8.37 11.11
N GLY A 302 0.83 -8.15 12.40
CA GLY A 302 0.14 -9.13 13.27
C GLY A 302 -1.32 -9.38 12.89
N GLY A 303 -2.07 -8.33 12.54
CA GLY A 303 -3.45 -8.46 12.08
C GLY A 303 -3.54 -9.14 10.70
N ILE A 304 -2.61 -8.81 9.80
CA ILE A 304 -2.48 -9.44 8.49
C ILE A 304 -2.18 -10.95 8.62
N LEU A 305 -1.27 -11.33 9.51
CA LEU A 305 -0.94 -12.75 9.77
C LEU A 305 -2.11 -13.52 10.40
N LEU A 306 -2.90 -12.88 11.29
CA LEU A 306 -4.14 -13.48 11.79
C LEU A 306 -5.15 -13.69 10.66
N LEU A 307 -5.33 -12.72 9.77
CA LEU A 307 -6.23 -12.85 8.62
C LEU A 307 -5.76 -13.92 7.63
N LEU A 308 -4.47 -13.96 7.31
CA LEU A 308 -3.87 -15.01 6.48
C LEU A 308 -4.15 -16.40 7.07
N ALA A 309 -3.88 -16.59 8.36
CA ALA A 309 -4.19 -17.82 9.08
C ALA A 309 -5.68 -18.20 9.01
N LEU A 310 -6.57 -17.24 9.19
CA LEU A 310 -8.02 -17.46 9.10
C LEU A 310 -8.46 -17.82 7.67
N MET A 311 -8.10 -17.03 6.66
CA MET A 311 -8.55 -17.21 5.27
C MET A 311 -7.99 -18.49 4.64
N VAL A 312 -6.75 -18.87 4.94
CA VAL A 312 -6.20 -20.18 4.56
C VAL A 312 -6.97 -21.32 5.24
N SER A 313 -7.28 -21.20 6.54
CA SER A 313 -8.00 -22.24 7.28
C SER A 313 -9.47 -22.43 6.86
N THR A 314 -10.09 -21.40 6.26
CA THR A 314 -11.45 -21.42 5.70
C THR A 314 -11.49 -21.66 4.18
N ARG A 315 -10.32 -21.86 3.53
CA ARG A 315 -10.19 -22.00 2.06
C ARG A 315 -10.65 -20.77 1.26
N ARG A 316 -10.70 -19.57 1.86
CA ARG A 316 -10.97 -18.30 1.17
C ARG A 316 -9.71 -17.82 0.42
N TRP A 317 -9.23 -18.61 -0.54
CA TRP A 317 -7.90 -18.48 -1.14
C TRP A 317 -7.61 -17.10 -1.77
N ARG A 318 -8.61 -16.42 -2.35
CA ARG A 318 -8.43 -15.05 -2.89
C ARG A 318 -8.04 -14.04 -1.81
N LEU A 319 -8.70 -14.09 -0.64
CA LEU A 319 -8.36 -13.24 0.50
C LEU A 319 -7.06 -13.68 1.19
N ALA A 320 -6.75 -14.98 1.17
CA ALA A 320 -5.45 -15.48 1.64
C ALA A 320 -4.29 -14.98 0.77
N MET A 321 -4.45 -14.94 -0.56
CA MET A 321 -3.44 -14.36 -1.46
C MET A 321 -3.30 -12.85 -1.26
N LEU A 322 -4.40 -12.13 -1.03
CA LEU A 322 -4.36 -10.69 -0.71
C LEU A 322 -3.61 -10.44 0.61
N ALA A 323 -3.97 -11.15 1.69
CA ALA A 323 -3.25 -11.05 2.97
C ALA A 323 -1.78 -11.49 2.88
N GLY A 324 -1.45 -12.44 2.01
CA GLY A 324 -0.07 -12.84 1.73
C GLY A 324 0.73 -11.76 1.01
N ALA A 325 0.14 -11.12 -0.01
CA ALA A 325 0.74 -9.99 -0.71
C ALA A 325 0.90 -8.78 0.23
N GLU A 326 -0.06 -8.55 1.12
CA GLU A 326 0.01 -7.45 2.10
C GLU A 326 1.01 -7.73 3.23
N ALA A 327 1.22 -8.98 3.63
CA ALA A 327 2.31 -9.33 4.53
C ALA A 327 3.68 -8.99 3.91
N VAL A 328 3.83 -9.19 2.59
CA VAL A 328 5.02 -8.74 1.84
C VAL A 328 5.07 -7.21 1.75
N TRP A 329 3.93 -6.52 1.52
CA TRP A 329 3.85 -5.06 1.55
C TRP A 329 4.35 -4.49 2.89
N ALA A 330 3.81 -4.98 4.01
CA ALA A 330 4.14 -4.52 5.36
C ALA A 330 5.59 -4.83 5.74
N LEU A 331 6.15 -5.97 5.31
CA LEU A 331 7.58 -6.25 5.44
C LEU A 331 8.43 -5.31 4.58
N GLY A 332 7.99 -4.96 3.38
CA GLY A 332 8.66 -3.98 2.52
C GLY A 332 8.51 -2.52 3.00
N ALA A 333 7.56 -2.23 3.89
CA ALA A 333 7.43 -0.92 4.52
C ALA A 333 8.46 -0.70 5.65
N LEU A 334 9.05 -1.78 6.21
CA LEU A 334 10.15 -1.69 7.19
C LEU A 334 11.34 -0.87 6.69
N TYR A 335 11.57 -0.81 5.36
CA TYR A 335 12.56 0.07 4.76
C TYR A 335 12.35 1.55 5.16
N TYR A 336 11.11 2.03 5.09
CA TYR A 336 10.72 3.40 5.41
C TYR A 336 10.37 3.62 6.90
N GLU A 337 10.45 2.62 7.79
CA GLU A 337 10.19 2.80 9.23
C GLU A 337 11.31 3.62 9.89
N TRP A 338 11.07 4.90 10.13
CA TRP A 338 12.05 5.91 10.56
C TRP A 338 12.66 5.68 11.96
N ARG A 339 12.17 4.70 12.73
CA ARG A 339 12.58 4.45 14.13
C ARG A 339 13.77 3.51 14.30
N LEU A 340 14.30 2.94 13.23
CA LEU A 340 15.38 1.95 13.24
C LEU A 340 16.48 2.33 12.25
N PRO A 341 17.77 2.38 12.67
CA PRO A 341 18.92 2.50 11.78
C PRO A 341 18.89 1.50 10.63
N LEU A 342 19.41 1.87 9.47
CA LEU A 342 19.33 1.01 8.27
C LEU A 342 20.08 -0.31 8.47
N ALA A 343 21.21 -0.28 9.19
CA ALA A 343 21.98 -1.46 9.58
C ALA A 343 21.21 -2.40 10.54
N HIS A 344 20.39 -1.86 11.45
CA HIS A 344 19.59 -2.67 12.37
C HIS A 344 18.41 -3.35 11.63
N LYS A 345 17.79 -2.66 10.66
CA LYS A 345 16.77 -3.24 9.76
C LYS A 345 17.34 -4.42 8.96
N SER A 346 18.48 -4.22 8.29
CA SER A 346 19.09 -5.26 7.46
C SER A 346 19.56 -6.46 8.28
N LEU A 347 20.18 -6.23 9.45
CA LEU A 347 20.57 -7.30 10.37
C LEU A 347 19.37 -8.12 10.85
N ALA A 348 18.24 -7.48 11.21
CA ALA A 348 17.03 -8.19 11.62
C ALA A 348 16.48 -9.10 10.52
N LEU A 349 16.47 -8.63 9.26
CA LEU A 349 16.05 -9.42 8.10
C LEU A 349 17.03 -10.56 7.78
N VAL A 350 18.34 -10.34 7.91
CA VAL A 350 19.37 -11.39 7.74
C VAL A 350 19.24 -12.46 8.81
N VAL A 351 19.08 -12.08 10.09
CA VAL A 351 18.87 -13.04 11.19
C VAL A 351 17.59 -13.85 11.01
N ALA A 352 16.49 -13.20 10.59
CA ALA A 352 15.24 -13.89 10.25
C ALA A 352 15.44 -14.89 9.09
N GLY A 353 16.13 -14.48 8.02
CA GLY A 353 16.43 -15.33 6.87
C GLY A 353 17.30 -16.54 7.22
N VAL A 354 18.37 -16.33 7.99
CA VAL A 354 19.27 -17.39 8.47
C VAL A 354 18.53 -18.36 9.40
N ALA A 355 17.70 -17.86 10.31
CA ALA A 355 16.88 -18.70 11.19
C ALA A 355 15.89 -19.59 10.41
N LEU A 356 15.21 -19.02 9.40
CA LEU A 356 14.29 -19.76 8.53
C LEU A 356 15.03 -20.77 7.62
N ALA A 357 16.20 -20.41 7.09
CA ALA A 357 17.02 -21.32 6.27
C ALA A 357 17.59 -22.48 7.11
N GLY A 358 18.08 -22.20 8.32
CA GLY A 358 18.53 -23.21 9.28
C GLY A 358 17.38 -24.15 9.69
N TRP A 359 16.20 -23.62 9.95
CA TRP A 359 14.98 -24.40 10.21
C TRP A 359 14.59 -25.30 9.03
N ALA A 360 14.60 -24.77 7.79
CA ALA A 360 14.29 -25.55 6.60
C ALA A 360 15.32 -26.68 6.35
N ARG A 361 16.61 -26.41 6.54
CA ARG A 361 17.69 -27.41 6.47
C ARG A 361 17.56 -28.47 7.57
N TRP A 362 17.18 -28.07 8.79
CA TRP A 362 16.92 -29.00 9.89
C TRP A 362 15.73 -29.91 9.60
N LEU A 363 14.63 -29.38 9.05
CA LEU A 363 13.47 -30.18 8.62
C LEU A 363 13.82 -31.18 7.51
N ALA A 364 14.70 -30.79 6.56
CA ALA A 364 15.16 -31.69 5.50
C ALA A 364 15.97 -32.88 6.07
N GLY A 365 16.78 -32.65 7.11
CA GLY A 365 17.51 -33.71 7.83
C GLY A 365 16.64 -34.54 8.79
N HIS A 366 15.47 -34.05 9.18
CA HIS A 366 14.57 -34.69 10.14
C HIS A 366 13.16 -34.83 9.55
N PRO A 367 12.92 -35.70 8.55
CA PRO A 367 11.58 -35.93 8.00
C PRO A 367 10.57 -36.24 9.11
N ALA A 368 9.31 -35.87 8.89
CA ALA A 368 8.23 -36.31 9.76
C ALA A 368 7.89 -37.77 9.45
N PRO A 369 7.52 -38.61 10.44
CA PRO A 369 7.04 -39.96 10.19
C PRO A 369 5.85 -39.89 9.21
N ALA A 370 5.90 -40.71 8.16
CA ALA A 370 4.97 -40.60 7.05
C ALA A 370 3.55 -40.98 7.49
N ALA A 371 2.63 -40.01 7.43
CA ALA A 371 1.20 -40.31 7.46
C ALA A 371 0.85 -41.09 6.19
N SER A 372 0.23 -42.27 6.34
CA SER A 372 0.02 -43.29 5.29
C SER A 372 -0.98 -42.92 4.18
N ALA A 373 -1.39 -41.65 4.08
CA ALA A 373 -2.22 -41.15 3.00
C ALA A 373 -1.34 -40.56 1.87
N PRO A 374 -1.63 -40.85 0.58
CA PRO A 374 -0.90 -40.26 -0.53
C PRO A 374 -1.14 -38.75 -0.56
N ARG A 375 -0.15 -37.99 -0.08
CA ARG A 375 -0.16 -36.53 -0.19
C ARG A 375 0.13 -36.14 -1.63
N THR A 376 -0.89 -35.61 -2.32
CA THR A 376 -0.70 -34.86 -3.57
C THR A 376 0.04 -33.56 -3.27
N VAL A 377 1.36 -33.66 -3.06
CA VAL A 377 2.23 -32.50 -3.01
C VAL A 377 2.17 -31.85 -4.38
N LEU A 378 1.73 -30.59 -4.44
CA LEU A 378 1.82 -29.79 -5.66
C LEU A 378 3.29 -29.45 -5.91
N VAL A 379 4.06 -30.42 -6.39
CA VAL A 379 5.44 -30.23 -6.83
C VAL A 379 5.39 -29.38 -8.09
N MET A 380 5.50 -28.07 -7.93
CA MET A 380 5.89 -27.18 -9.01
C MET A 380 7.29 -27.57 -9.47
N ARG A 381 7.36 -28.53 -10.40
CA ARG A 381 8.58 -28.95 -11.07
C ARG A 381 9.21 -27.69 -11.70
N GLY A 382 10.43 -27.38 -11.30
CA GLY A 382 11.12 -26.15 -11.70
C GLY A 382 10.98 -24.97 -10.76
N ALA A 383 10.17 -24.98 -9.68
CA ALA A 383 10.10 -23.84 -8.74
C ALA A 383 11.48 -23.45 -8.15
N PRO A 384 12.39 -24.37 -7.77
CA PRO A 384 13.74 -24.01 -7.39
C PRO A 384 14.53 -23.35 -8.53
N ALA A 385 14.36 -23.85 -9.77
CA ALA A 385 15.02 -23.29 -10.95
C ALA A 385 14.48 -21.91 -11.34
N VAL A 386 13.19 -21.64 -11.11
CA VAL A 386 12.57 -20.31 -11.27
C VAL A 386 13.09 -19.33 -10.21
N LEU A 387 13.20 -19.75 -8.95
CA LEU A 387 13.77 -18.92 -7.88
C LEU A 387 15.26 -18.63 -8.11
N ILE A 388 16.05 -19.64 -8.49
CA ILE A 388 17.47 -19.48 -8.85
C ILE A 388 17.62 -18.62 -10.10
N GLY A 389 16.81 -18.87 -11.14
CA GLY A 389 16.83 -18.09 -12.39
C GLY A 389 16.44 -16.62 -12.19
N ALA A 390 15.44 -16.34 -11.36
CA ALA A 390 15.07 -14.98 -10.97
C ALA A 390 16.18 -14.30 -10.15
N GLY A 391 16.79 -15.01 -9.19
CA GLY A 391 17.93 -14.51 -8.41
C GLY A 391 19.15 -14.19 -9.29
N LEU A 392 19.48 -15.08 -10.23
CA LEU A 392 20.55 -14.87 -11.22
C LEU A 392 20.22 -13.72 -12.18
N LEU A 393 18.98 -13.59 -12.64
CA LEU A 393 18.55 -12.48 -13.50
C LEU A 393 18.68 -11.13 -12.77
N VAL A 394 18.23 -11.04 -11.51
CA VAL A 394 18.42 -9.84 -10.68
C VAL A 394 19.91 -9.56 -10.49
N LEU A 395 20.73 -10.58 -10.19
CA LEU A 395 22.18 -10.42 -10.04
C LEU A 395 22.85 -9.91 -11.33
N VAL A 396 22.47 -10.42 -12.50
CA VAL A 396 22.97 -9.96 -13.80
C VAL A 396 22.54 -8.52 -14.08
N LEU A 397 21.26 -8.18 -13.90
CA LEU A 397 20.74 -6.83 -14.11
C LEU A 397 21.44 -5.80 -13.19
N VAL A 398 21.65 -6.16 -11.91
CA VAL A 398 22.39 -5.32 -10.95
C VAL A 398 23.86 -5.18 -11.37
N ASN A 399 24.55 -6.26 -11.75
CA ASN A 399 25.95 -6.18 -12.17
C ASN A 399 26.16 -5.39 -13.48
N LEU A 400 25.23 -5.49 -14.44
CA LEU A 400 25.24 -4.64 -15.64
C LEU A 400 25.03 -3.16 -15.27
N SER A 401 24.15 -2.89 -14.29
CA SER A 401 23.92 -1.54 -13.77
C SER A 401 25.14 -0.99 -13.00
N ILE A 402 25.91 -1.84 -12.31
CA ILE A 402 27.17 -1.48 -11.66
C ILE A 402 28.25 -1.20 -12.73
N ALA A 403 28.47 -2.12 -13.67
CA ALA A 403 29.48 -1.97 -14.71
C ALA A 403 29.28 -0.70 -15.57
N GLY A 404 28.03 -0.29 -15.82
CA GLY A 404 27.73 0.99 -16.47
C GLY A 404 28.10 2.23 -15.65
N ARG A 405 28.08 2.15 -14.31
CA ARG A 405 28.56 3.22 -13.41
C ARG A 405 30.08 3.20 -13.28
N GLU A 406 30.71 2.03 -13.16
CA GLU A 406 32.18 1.90 -13.09
C GLU A 406 32.85 2.49 -14.34
N ARG A 407 32.31 2.23 -15.54
CA ARG A 407 32.79 2.89 -16.77
C ARG A 407 32.67 4.41 -16.70
N LEU A 408 31.55 4.94 -16.20
CA LEU A 408 31.39 6.38 -16.03
C LEU A 408 32.37 6.96 -14.99
N ILE A 409 32.75 6.21 -13.96
CA ILE A 409 33.77 6.64 -12.98
C ILE A 409 35.17 6.69 -13.64
N ALA A 410 35.51 5.68 -14.44
CA ALA A 410 36.83 5.54 -15.07
C ALA A 410 37.03 6.44 -16.31
N GLU A 411 36.02 6.53 -17.19
CA GLU A 411 36.08 7.22 -18.49
C GLU A 411 35.50 8.65 -18.43
N GLY A 412 34.68 8.96 -17.41
CA GLY A 412 34.01 10.25 -17.27
C GLY A 412 34.97 11.37 -16.86
N ARG A 413 34.81 12.55 -17.47
CA ARG A 413 35.64 13.72 -17.19
C ARG A 413 35.40 14.21 -15.75
N PRO A 414 36.44 14.45 -14.94
CA PRO A 414 36.28 15.04 -13.62
C PRO A 414 35.80 16.49 -13.74
N VAL A 415 34.77 16.83 -12.96
CA VAL A 415 34.20 18.17 -12.83
C VAL A 415 33.92 18.43 -11.35
N PHE A 416 34.48 19.50 -10.80
CA PHE A 416 34.20 19.95 -9.43
C PHE A 416 33.16 21.07 -9.45
N VAL A 417 32.07 20.90 -8.72
CA VAL A 417 31.03 21.95 -8.58
C VAL A 417 30.99 22.41 -7.12
N LYS A 418 31.15 23.72 -6.91
CA LYS A 418 31.18 24.34 -5.58
C LYS A 418 29.87 24.10 -4.84
N LEU A 419 29.96 23.75 -3.56
CA LEU A 419 28.80 23.59 -2.69
C LEU A 419 28.41 24.97 -2.11
N ALA A 420 27.13 25.31 -2.22
CA ALA A 420 26.56 26.46 -1.50
C ALA A 420 26.14 26.04 -0.08
N PRO A 421 26.17 26.96 0.92
CA PRO A 421 25.77 26.63 2.29
C PRO A 421 24.33 26.12 2.39
N VAL A 422 24.16 24.99 3.07
CA VAL A 422 22.86 24.41 3.48
C VAL A 422 23.04 23.83 4.87
N ASP A 423 22.07 24.01 5.76
CA ASP A 423 22.03 23.26 7.02
C ASP A 423 21.91 21.76 6.69
N PRO A 424 22.92 20.92 6.97
CA PRO A 424 23.13 19.69 6.22
C PRO A 424 22.17 18.55 6.56
N ARG A 425 21.26 18.74 7.53
CA ARG A 425 20.63 17.67 8.31
C ARG A 425 19.24 17.26 7.81
N SER A 426 19.06 15.95 7.59
CA SER A 426 17.84 15.25 8.02
C SER A 426 18.24 14.30 9.13
N LEU A 427 17.47 14.28 10.22
CA LEU A 427 17.80 13.50 11.42
C LEU A 427 17.35 12.03 11.35
N MET A 428 16.71 11.61 10.25
CA MET A 428 15.83 10.43 10.26
C MET A 428 15.96 9.45 9.08
N GLN A 429 16.62 9.81 7.97
CA GLN A 429 16.88 8.84 6.86
C GLN A 429 18.20 8.05 7.01
N GLY A 430 18.90 8.22 8.13
CA GLY A 430 20.34 7.97 8.24
C GLY A 430 21.13 9.22 7.85
N ASP A 431 22.41 9.29 8.25
CA ASP A 431 23.22 10.50 8.04
C ASP A 431 23.50 10.74 6.55
N PHE A 432 23.06 11.90 6.07
CA PHE A 432 23.44 12.43 4.77
C PHE A 432 23.65 13.95 4.86
N MET A 433 24.49 14.47 4.00
CA MET A 433 24.69 15.91 3.81
C MET A 433 23.84 16.38 2.64
N ARG A 434 22.87 17.27 2.90
CA ARG A 434 22.08 17.91 1.85
C ARG A 434 22.96 18.84 1.00
N LEU A 435 22.94 18.64 -0.32
CA LEU A 435 23.78 19.35 -1.27
C LEU A 435 23.05 20.51 -1.96
N SER A 436 23.76 21.62 -2.11
CA SER A 436 23.40 22.72 -3.00
C SER A 436 24.61 23.08 -3.84
N TYR A 437 24.40 23.43 -5.10
CA TYR A 437 25.49 23.77 -6.02
C TYR A 437 25.47 25.27 -6.30
N GLU A 438 26.55 25.94 -5.91
CA GLU A 438 26.78 27.34 -6.23
C GLU A 438 27.24 27.44 -7.69
N LEU A 439 26.32 27.85 -8.56
CA LEU A 439 26.55 28.05 -9.99
C LEU A 439 26.34 29.54 -10.31
N PRO A 440 27.43 30.36 -10.29
CA PRO A 440 27.32 31.82 -10.35
C PRO A 440 26.53 32.33 -11.56
N GLY A 441 25.49 33.13 -11.30
CA GLY A 441 24.63 33.72 -12.33
C GLY A 441 23.36 32.93 -12.66
N ILE A 442 23.22 31.67 -12.22
CA ILE A 442 21.99 30.87 -12.38
C ILE A 442 21.54 30.31 -11.02
N ASP A 443 20.57 30.99 -10.37
CA ASP A 443 19.75 30.32 -9.37
C ASP A 443 18.74 29.41 -10.08
N TRP A 444 19.20 28.19 -10.35
CA TRP A 444 18.38 27.18 -10.98
C TRP A 444 17.24 26.71 -10.07
N ARG A 445 17.31 26.87 -8.74
CA ARG A 445 16.22 26.45 -7.84
C ARG A 445 14.99 27.36 -7.89
N SER A 446 15.15 28.64 -8.23
CA SER A 446 14.04 29.60 -8.35
C SER A 446 13.66 29.94 -9.79
N ARG A 447 14.60 29.96 -10.74
CA ARG A 447 14.36 30.44 -12.12
C ARG A 447 13.76 29.43 -13.10
N LEU A 448 13.63 28.15 -12.72
CA LEU A 448 12.80 27.21 -13.48
C LEU A 448 11.45 27.11 -12.79
N ASP A 449 10.46 27.78 -13.36
CA ASP A 449 9.08 27.74 -12.87
C ASP A 449 8.57 26.29 -12.80
N ARG A 450 7.85 25.98 -11.72
CA ARG A 450 7.23 24.66 -11.50
C ARG A 450 6.22 24.26 -12.59
N GLU A 451 5.82 25.22 -13.41
CA GLU A 451 4.85 25.05 -14.50
C GLU A 451 5.48 24.58 -15.81
N MET A 452 6.82 24.51 -15.94
CA MET A 452 7.45 24.16 -17.21
C MET A 452 7.09 22.71 -17.63
N PRO A 453 6.30 22.47 -18.69
CA PRO A 453 5.60 21.20 -18.82
C PRO A 453 6.50 20.03 -19.25
N LEU A 454 6.53 18.97 -18.44
CA LEU A 454 7.13 17.67 -18.79
C LEU A 454 6.49 16.98 -20.01
N LEU A 455 5.42 17.55 -20.56
CA LEU A 455 4.77 17.15 -21.81
C LEU A 455 5.73 17.13 -23.02
N TRP A 456 6.84 17.88 -23.00
CA TRP A 456 7.77 18.05 -24.14
C TRP A 456 9.18 17.46 -23.92
N GLY A 457 9.33 16.48 -23.03
CA GLY A 457 10.37 15.43 -23.10
C GLY A 457 11.84 15.77 -22.78
N GLU A 458 12.35 16.96 -23.11
CA GLU A 458 13.76 17.31 -22.87
C GLU A 458 14.03 17.78 -21.43
N ARG A 459 15.17 17.34 -20.86
CA ARG A 459 15.68 17.86 -19.58
C ARG A 459 16.52 19.10 -19.87
N PRO A 460 16.28 20.26 -19.20
CA PRO A 460 17.16 21.41 -19.30
C PRO A 460 18.65 21.09 -19.08
N ARG A 461 19.49 21.80 -19.84
CA ARG A 461 20.94 21.55 -19.95
C ARG A 461 21.69 22.82 -19.61
N VAL A 462 22.79 22.72 -18.88
CA VAL A 462 23.67 23.85 -18.54
C VAL A 462 25.03 23.61 -19.18
N ALA A 463 25.56 24.59 -19.90
CA ALA A 463 26.96 24.62 -20.31
C ALA A 463 27.79 25.32 -19.24
N VAL A 464 28.94 24.75 -18.87
CA VAL A 464 29.92 25.36 -17.95
C VAL A 464 31.30 25.41 -18.58
N LEU A 465 32.13 26.37 -18.18
CA LEU A 465 33.56 26.37 -18.47
C LEU A 465 34.30 25.75 -17.28
N LEU A 466 35.40 25.04 -17.52
CA LEU A 466 36.20 24.41 -16.48
C LEU A 466 37.53 25.17 -16.30
N ASP A 467 37.92 25.46 -15.07
CA ASP A 467 39.26 26.00 -14.77
C ASP A 467 40.35 24.92 -14.88
N ALA A 468 41.62 25.31 -14.74
CA ALA A 468 42.77 24.41 -14.78
C ALA A 468 42.80 23.33 -13.67
N ARG A 469 41.89 23.39 -12.68
CA ARG A 469 41.69 22.37 -11.64
C ARG A 469 40.40 21.56 -11.85
N GLY A 470 39.67 21.82 -12.94
CA GLY A 470 38.40 21.17 -13.25
C GLY A 470 37.18 21.76 -12.53
N ILE A 471 37.29 22.93 -11.90
CA ILE A 471 36.15 23.59 -11.24
C ILE A 471 35.24 24.25 -12.28
N ALA A 472 33.94 24.04 -12.15
CA ALA A 472 32.93 24.61 -13.04
C ALA A 472 32.64 26.09 -12.73
N HIS A 473 32.78 26.95 -13.75
CA HIS A 473 32.54 28.40 -13.73
C HIS A 473 31.66 28.83 -14.91
N SER A 474 31.19 30.09 -14.85
CA SER A 474 30.40 30.75 -15.92
C SER A 474 29.28 29.91 -16.54
N PRO A 475 28.35 29.36 -15.72
CA PRO A 475 27.25 28.54 -16.20
C PRO A 475 26.27 29.33 -17.10
N ARG A 476 25.86 28.72 -18.20
CA ARG A 476 24.80 29.20 -19.11
C ARG A 476 23.73 28.11 -19.27
N LEU A 477 22.47 28.45 -18.99
CA LEU A 477 21.32 27.59 -19.32
C LEU A 477 21.18 27.58 -20.85
N LEU A 478 21.02 26.39 -21.43
CA LEU A 478 20.78 26.21 -22.86
C LEU A 478 19.29 26.01 -23.13
N GLY A 479 18.79 26.61 -24.20
CA GLY A 479 17.45 26.36 -24.72
C GLY A 479 17.26 24.93 -25.27
N PRO A 480 16.00 24.53 -25.54
CA PRO A 480 15.70 23.32 -26.30
C PRO A 480 16.43 23.33 -27.64
N GLY A 481 17.11 22.24 -27.99
CA GLY A 481 17.92 22.15 -29.22
C GLY A 481 19.16 23.06 -29.33
N GLU A 482 19.42 23.99 -28.41
CA GLU A 482 20.59 24.88 -28.48
C GLU A 482 21.91 24.08 -28.40
N ALA A 483 22.89 24.44 -29.22
CA ALA A 483 24.21 23.81 -29.24
C ALA A 483 25.11 24.36 -28.11
N PRO A 484 25.88 23.50 -27.40
CA PRO A 484 26.79 23.98 -26.36
C PRO A 484 27.93 24.82 -26.96
N PRO A 485 28.35 25.92 -26.32
CA PRO A 485 29.51 26.71 -26.75
C PRO A 485 30.79 25.86 -26.88
N PRO A 486 31.65 26.12 -27.89
CA PRO A 486 32.89 25.38 -28.06
C PRO A 486 33.78 25.49 -26.81
N GLY A 487 34.32 24.35 -26.37
CA GLY A 487 35.14 24.25 -25.14
C GLY A 487 34.35 24.14 -23.83
N SER A 488 33.02 24.30 -23.84
CA SER A 488 32.19 24.08 -22.64
C SER A 488 31.93 22.60 -22.35
N GLN A 489 31.74 22.29 -21.07
CA GLN A 489 31.26 21.00 -20.60
C GLN A 489 29.73 21.09 -20.41
N LEU A 490 29.01 20.11 -20.95
CA LEU A 490 27.56 19.99 -20.76
C LEU A 490 27.24 19.35 -19.40
N LEU A 491 26.19 19.83 -18.73
CA LEU A 491 25.62 19.28 -17.50
C LEU A 491 24.10 19.12 -17.70
N THR A 492 23.62 17.88 -17.74
CA THR A 492 22.18 17.57 -17.83
C THR A 492 21.57 17.51 -16.42
N LEU A 493 20.61 18.39 -16.19
CA LEU A 493 19.87 18.45 -14.94
C LEU A 493 18.74 17.35 -14.93
N THR A 494 18.11 17.07 -13.79
CA THR A 494 17.26 15.92 -13.41
C THR A 494 16.37 16.29 -12.20
N PRO A 495 15.10 15.86 -12.09
CA PRO A 495 14.20 16.46 -11.11
C PRO A 495 14.24 15.81 -9.72
N LYS A 496 14.33 16.64 -8.67
CA LYS A 496 14.15 16.25 -7.25
C LYS A 496 13.66 17.42 -6.39
N GLY A 497 12.96 17.14 -5.29
CA GLY A 497 12.66 18.13 -4.24
C GLY A 497 11.90 19.40 -4.69
N GLY A 498 11.19 19.34 -5.83
CA GLY A 498 10.55 20.50 -6.44
C GLY A 498 11.52 21.56 -6.99
N GLY A 499 12.80 21.22 -7.23
CA GLY A 499 13.88 22.14 -7.62
C GLY A 499 14.93 21.49 -8.54
N TRP A 500 15.75 22.35 -9.18
CA TRP A 500 16.21 22.25 -10.60
C TRP A 500 15.78 20.93 -11.50
N THR A 501 16.84 20.00 -11.14
CA THR A 501 18.20 20.05 -10.37
C THR A 501 19.41 19.25 -10.97
N PHE A 502 20.71 19.30 -10.54
CA PHE A 502 21.84 18.45 -11.08
C PHE A 502 22.11 17.16 -10.28
N VAL A 503 22.11 15.99 -10.95
CA VAL A 503 22.48 14.62 -10.47
C VAL A 503 21.91 14.19 -9.11
N SER A 504 22.42 14.72 -8.00
CA SER A 504 21.95 14.45 -6.63
C SER A 504 21.96 15.71 -5.78
N ASP A 505 20.99 15.81 -4.88
CA ASP A 505 20.80 16.83 -3.86
C ASP A 505 21.21 16.35 -2.45
N ALA A 506 21.84 15.17 -2.35
CA ALA A 506 22.31 14.56 -1.11
C ALA A 506 23.57 13.71 -1.34
N TRP A 507 24.48 13.74 -0.35
CA TRP A 507 25.61 12.82 -0.20
C TRP A 507 25.35 11.93 1.04
N PHE A 508 25.15 10.63 0.84
CA PHE A 508 24.88 9.67 1.89
C PHE A 508 26.18 9.06 2.41
N PHE A 509 26.31 8.94 3.73
CA PHE A 509 27.47 8.32 4.36
C PHE A 509 27.03 7.45 5.56
N ARG A 510 28.00 6.93 6.32
CA ARG A 510 27.71 6.07 7.47
C ARG A 510 27.20 6.91 8.64
N GLU A 511 26.12 6.45 9.27
CA GLU A 511 25.63 6.98 10.56
C GLU A 511 26.80 7.12 11.57
N GLY A 512 27.03 8.33 12.06
CA GLY A 512 28.13 8.70 12.96
C GLY A 512 29.33 9.39 12.31
N GLU A 513 29.47 9.40 10.97
CA GLU A 513 30.61 10.04 10.28
C GLU A 513 30.39 11.53 9.92
N ALA A 514 29.30 12.18 10.37
CA ALA A 514 28.92 13.54 9.93
C ALA A 514 30.03 14.61 10.05
N GLN A 515 30.79 14.60 11.15
CA GLN A 515 31.88 15.57 11.38
C GLN A 515 33.03 15.46 10.35
N ARG A 516 33.18 14.31 9.69
CA ARG A 516 34.17 14.09 8.62
C ARG A 516 33.80 14.81 7.33
N TRP A 517 32.50 14.95 7.06
CA TRP A 517 31.96 15.47 5.79
C TRP A 517 31.56 16.95 5.86
N GLU A 518 31.38 17.51 7.06
CA GLU A 518 31.18 18.95 7.34
C GLU A 518 32.21 19.93 6.69
N PRO A 519 33.52 19.61 6.56
CA PRO A 519 34.47 20.47 5.84
C PRO A 519 34.36 20.43 4.30
N ALA A 520 33.43 19.68 3.70
CA ALA A 520 33.27 19.63 2.26
C ALA A 520 32.89 20.98 1.63
N ARG A 521 33.46 21.29 0.46
CA ARG A 521 33.22 22.54 -0.30
C ARG A 521 32.97 22.34 -1.79
N TYR A 522 33.25 21.16 -2.34
CA TYR A 522 32.94 20.82 -3.73
C TYR A 522 32.37 19.40 -3.83
N GLY A 523 31.44 19.17 -4.74
CA GLY A 523 31.09 17.83 -5.21
C GLY A 523 31.99 17.44 -6.38
N GLU A 524 32.58 16.24 -6.33
CA GLU A 524 33.30 15.64 -7.45
C GLU A 524 32.33 14.86 -8.34
N PHE A 525 32.25 15.25 -9.61
CA PHE A 525 31.45 14.56 -10.62
C PHE A 525 32.32 13.94 -11.71
N ARG A 526 31.84 12.82 -12.24
CA ARG A 526 32.34 12.22 -13.49
C ARG A 526 31.25 12.37 -14.54
N VAL A 527 31.57 13.06 -15.64
CA VAL A 527 30.58 13.57 -16.60
C VAL A 527 30.91 13.11 -18.03
N THR A 528 29.90 12.67 -18.78
CA THR A 528 30.02 12.29 -20.20
C THR A 528 29.98 13.51 -21.14
N PRO A 529 30.34 13.37 -22.43
CA PRO A 529 30.14 14.41 -23.43
C PRO A 529 28.67 14.84 -23.58
N GLU A 530 27.72 13.92 -23.39
CA GLU A 530 26.27 14.20 -23.42
C GLU A 530 25.76 14.85 -22.12
N GLY A 531 26.65 15.17 -21.17
CA GLY A 531 26.33 15.86 -19.93
C GLY A 531 25.68 15.00 -18.85
N LYS A 532 25.66 13.67 -19.00
CA LYS A 532 25.24 12.77 -17.92
C LYS A 532 26.34 12.73 -16.86
N GLY A 533 26.02 13.14 -15.64
CA GLY A 533 26.95 13.13 -14.51
C GLY A 533 26.64 12.03 -13.49
N LEU A 534 27.68 11.58 -12.79
CA LEU A 534 27.60 10.81 -11.54
C LEU A 534 28.40 11.56 -10.47
N LEU A 535 27.80 11.74 -9.28
CA LEU A 535 28.51 12.24 -8.09
C LEU A 535 29.33 11.08 -7.51
N VAL A 536 30.64 11.26 -7.41
CA VAL A 536 31.59 10.21 -6.96
C VAL A 536 32.16 10.51 -5.59
N GLY A 537 32.24 11.78 -5.20
CA GLY A 537 32.72 12.20 -3.88
C GLY A 537 32.32 13.63 -3.54
N VAL A 538 32.65 14.03 -2.32
CA VAL A 538 32.68 15.44 -1.89
C VAL A 538 34.05 15.71 -1.27
N VAL A 539 34.63 16.88 -1.55
CA VAL A 539 36.04 17.21 -1.27
C VAL A 539 36.18 18.56 -0.55
N GLY A 540 37.30 18.73 0.16
CA GLY A 540 37.66 19.97 0.85
C GLY A 540 38.10 21.11 -0.09
N GLU A 541 38.58 22.20 0.48
CA GLU A 541 39.06 23.38 -0.28
C GLU A 541 40.33 23.10 -1.12
N ASP A 542 41.11 22.10 -0.73
CA ASP A 542 42.30 21.64 -1.44
C ASP A 542 41.99 20.57 -2.51
N LEU A 543 40.71 20.30 -2.78
CA LEU A 543 40.19 19.28 -3.68
C LEU A 543 40.59 17.84 -3.34
N LYS A 544 41.02 17.56 -2.10
CA LYS A 544 41.32 16.19 -1.65
C LYS A 544 40.10 15.48 -1.03
N PRO A 545 40.05 14.14 -1.09
CA PRO A 545 39.08 13.34 -0.33
C PRO A 545 39.16 13.60 1.17
N LEU A 546 38.00 13.51 1.83
CA LEU A 546 37.81 13.60 3.29
C LEU A 546 37.72 12.21 3.93
#